data_AF-A0A850T335-F1
#
_entry.id   AF-A0A850T335-F1
#
_cell.length_a   1.000
_cell.length_b   1.000
_cell.length_c   1.000
_cell.angle_alpha   90.00
_cell.angle_beta   90.00
_cell.angle_gamma   90.00
#
_symmetry.space_group_name_H-M   'P 1'
#
loop_
_entity.id
_entity.type
_entity.pdbx_description
1 polymer ?
#
loop_
_entity_poly.entity_id
_entity_poly.type
_entity_poly.pdbx_seq_one_letter_code
_entity_poly.pdbx_strand_id
1 'polypeptide(L)'
;MTSKVLYSLLGKASTKGNDQKKCKVLLKDAEIYRYIELNPVRAGIVTNPKDYHWSSYGINALGNVSDLCTPHPEYLNLGRDSDKRRKNYRELFKHQLSDTVLEQ
;
A
#
# COMPACT_ATOMS: atom_id res chain seq x y z
N MET A 1 -20.90 -11.15 11.67
CA MET A 1 -20.08 -10.44 10.68
C MET A 1 -19.11 -9.49 11.38
N THR A 2 -18.12 -10.05 12.06
CA THR A 2 -17.02 -9.31 12.70
C THR A 2 -15.75 -10.01 12.27
N SER A 3 -14.94 -9.36 11.45
CA SER A 3 -13.70 -9.91 10.90
C SER A 3 -12.69 -10.15 12.03
N LYS A 4 -12.77 -11.33 12.62
CA LYS A 4 -11.63 -12.04 13.20
C LYS A 4 -10.88 -12.61 12.01
N VAL A 5 -9.71 -12.05 11.68
CA VAL A 5 -8.51 -12.72 11.13
C VAL A 5 -7.62 -11.58 10.60
N LEU A 6 -6.55 -11.24 11.34
CA LEU A 6 -5.37 -10.68 10.65
C LEU A 6 -4.04 -10.91 11.38
N TYR A 7 -4.03 -11.40 12.62
CA TYR A 7 -2.76 -11.66 13.31
C TYR A 7 -2.71 -13.10 13.81
N SER A 8 -2.12 -14.01 13.04
CA SER A 8 -1.70 -15.30 13.60
C SER A 8 -0.52 -16.01 12.94
N LEU A 9 0.04 -15.56 11.82
CA LEU A 9 1.17 -16.27 11.22
C LEU A 9 2.14 -15.25 10.65
N LEU A 10 3.33 -15.17 11.23
CA LEU A 10 4.63 -14.96 10.54
C LEU A 10 5.73 -14.85 11.61
N GLY A 11 5.91 -15.94 12.37
CA GLY A 11 7.08 -16.14 13.19
C GLY A 11 8.09 -17.04 12.46
N LYS A 12 9.25 -16.45 12.15
CA LYS A 12 10.54 -17.05 11.77
C LYS A 12 10.78 -17.30 10.26
N ALA A 13 11.68 -16.50 9.69
CA ALA A 13 12.74 -17.00 8.81
C ALA A 13 13.92 -16.01 8.77
N SER A 14 15.03 -16.43 9.35
CA SER A 14 16.38 -15.88 9.14
C SER A 14 16.89 -16.37 7.78
N THR A 15 17.54 -15.52 6.99
CA THR A 15 18.73 -15.89 6.19
C THR A 15 19.33 -14.68 5.48
N LYS A 16 20.67 -14.63 5.50
CA LYS A 16 21.56 -13.72 4.78
C LYS A 16 21.60 -14.07 3.29
N GLY A 17 21.91 -13.11 2.42
CA GLY A 17 22.42 -13.39 1.07
C GLY A 17 21.94 -12.41 0.00
N ASN A 18 22.88 -11.61 -0.50
CA ASN A 18 22.73 -10.66 -1.60
C ASN A 18 22.65 -11.42 -2.93
N ASP A 19 21.55 -11.28 -3.69
CA ASP A 19 21.56 -11.45 -5.14
C ASP A 19 20.28 -10.89 -5.79
N GLN A 20 20.47 -10.31 -6.97
CA GLN A 20 19.48 -9.56 -7.73
C GLN A 20 18.28 -10.42 -8.18
N LYS A 21 17.26 -10.56 -7.33
CA LYS A 21 15.91 -11.03 -7.70
C LYS A 21 14.84 -10.18 -7.00
N LYS A 22 14.92 -8.86 -7.15
CA LYS A 22 14.00 -7.92 -6.50
C LYS A 22 12.73 -7.69 -7.35
N CYS A 23 11.88 -8.71 -7.53
CA CYS A 23 10.59 -8.54 -8.23
C CYS A 23 9.43 -9.47 -7.82
N LYS A 24 9.55 -10.33 -6.80
CA LYS A 24 8.43 -11.18 -6.37
C LYS A 24 8.00 -11.01 -4.90
N VAL A 25 8.82 -10.35 -4.07
CA VAL A 25 8.54 -10.22 -2.62
C VAL A 25 7.81 -8.92 -2.26
N LEU A 26 7.78 -7.92 -3.15
CA LEU A 26 7.15 -6.62 -2.89
C LEU A 26 5.65 -6.56 -3.27
N LEU A 27 5.12 -7.58 -3.95
CA LEU A 27 3.77 -7.52 -4.48
C LEU A 27 2.73 -7.62 -3.36
N LYS A 28 2.92 -8.46 -2.34
CA LYS A 28 1.87 -8.72 -1.33
C LYS A 28 1.46 -7.48 -0.53
N ASP A 29 2.40 -6.60 -0.19
CA ASP A 29 2.12 -5.46 0.68
C ASP A 29 1.65 -4.22 -0.10
N ALA A 30 2.08 -4.08 -1.35
CA ALA A 30 1.56 -3.05 -2.26
C ALA A 30 0.05 -3.25 -2.53
N GLU A 31 -0.40 -4.49 -2.60
CA GLU A 31 -1.83 -4.82 -2.74
C GLU A 31 -2.66 -4.35 -1.53
N ILE A 32 -2.11 -4.39 -0.31
CA ILE A 32 -2.79 -3.91 0.89
C ILE A 32 -3.03 -2.41 0.81
N TYR A 33 -2.02 -1.62 0.42
CA TYR A 33 -2.20 -0.18 0.18
C TYR A 33 -3.26 0.08 -0.88
N ARG A 34 -3.20 -0.63 -2.01
CA ARG A 34 -4.19 -0.46 -3.08
C ARG A 34 -5.60 -0.76 -2.59
N TYR A 35 -5.79 -1.83 -1.83
CA TYR A 35 -7.08 -2.21 -1.26
C TYR A 35 -7.64 -1.14 -0.32
N ILE A 36 -6.84 -0.70 0.65
CA ILE A 36 -7.27 0.29 1.66
C ILE A 36 -7.66 1.60 0.97
N GLU A 37 -6.82 2.09 0.06
CA GLU A 37 -7.01 3.38 -0.59
C GLU A 37 -8.15 3.36 -1.62
N LEU A 38 -8.42 2.22 -2.26
CA LEU A 38 -9.53 2.09 -3.20
C LEU A 38 -10.84 1.67 -2.52
N ASN A 39 -10.85 1.30 -1.23
CA ASN A 39 -12.07 0.89 -0.55
C ASN A 39 -13.17 1.97 -0.54
N PRO A 40 -12.88 3.26 -0.23
CA PRO A 40 -13.88 4.33 -0.31
C PRO A 40 -14.46 4.51 -1.71
N VAL A 41 -13.66 4.26 -2.75
CA VAL A 41 -14.10 4.31 -4.16
C VAL A 41 -15.00 3.13 -4.48
N ARG A 42 -14.60 1.91 -4.09
CA ARG A 42 -15.39 0.69 -4.28
C ARG A 42 -16.73 0.74 -3.54
N ALA A 43 -16.75 1.38 -2.37
CA ALA A 43 -17.96 1.61 -1.57
C ALA A 43 -18.85 2.73 -2.13
N GLY A 44 -18.43 3.44 -3.18
CA GLY A 44 -19.17 4.55 -3.78
C GLY A 44 -19.23 5.82 -2.92
N ILE A 45 -18.36 5.93 -1.91
CA ILE A 45 -18.32 7.10 -1.00
C ILE A 45 -17.64 8.30 -1.69
N VAL A 46 -16.61 8.03 -2.50
CA VAL A 46 -15.87 9.04 -3.28
C VAL A 46 -15.56 8.55 -4.68
N THR A 47 -15.34 9.45 -5.64
CA THR A 47 -14.96 9.09 -7.01
C THR A 47 -13.47 8.83 -7.17
N ASN A 48 -12.63 9.45 -6.36
CA ASN A 48 -11.17 9.30 -6.43
C ASN A 48 -10.60 9.02 -5.02
N PRO A 49 -9.58 8.15 -4.87
CA PRO A 49 -8.96 7.87 -3.57
C PRO A 49 -8.45 9.13 -2.88
N LYS A 50 -8.01 10.16 -3.64
CA LYS A 50 -7.54 11.43 -3.09
C LYS A 50 -8.62 12.23 -2.35
N ASP A 51 -9.89 11.96 -2.64
CA ASP A 51 -11.03 12.73 -2.11
C ASP A 51 -11.49 12.18 -0.75
N TYR A 52 -11.03 10.99 -0.35
CA TYR A 52 -11.31 10.45 0.97
C TYR A 52 -10.32 10.99 2.00
N HIS A 53 -10.79 11.85 2.90
CA HIS A 53 -9.93 12.53 3.87
C HIS A 53 -9.27 11.56 4.88
N TRP A 54 -9.92 10.45 5.20
CA TRP A 54 -9.47 9.51 6.24
C TRP A 54 -8.60 8.40 5.64
N SER A 55 -7.63 8.80 4.83
CA SER A 55 -6.75 7.91 4.07
C SER A 55 -5.31 8.43 4.08
N SER A 56 -4.36 7.50 3.92
CA SER A 56 -2.94 7.85 3.82
C SER A 56 -2.56 8.38 2.44
N TYR A 57 -3.47 8.31 1.46
CA TYR A 57 -3.25 8.75 0.08
C TYR A 57 -2.82 10.22 0.01
N GLY A 58 -3.46 11.11 0.79
CA GLY A 58 -3.08 12.52 0.81
C GLY A 58 -1.61 12.73 1.19
N ILE A 59 -1.10 11.94 2.13
CA ILE A 59 0.27 12.04 2.64
C ILE A 59 1.25 11.33 1.69
N ASN A 60 0.92 10.09 1.31
CA ASN A 60 1.79 9.21 0.54
C ASN A 60 1.81 9.52 -0.96
N ALA A 61 0.71 10.00 -1.53
CA ALA A 61 0.59 10.30 -2.97
C ALA A 61 0.78 11.79 -3.28
N LEU A 62 0.22 12.69 -2.44
CA LEU A 62 0.20 14.14 -2.69
C LEU A 62 1.23 14.90 -1.87
N GLY A 63 1.72 14.31 -0.77
CA GLY A 63 2.72 14.94 0.09
C GLY A 63 2.14 15.88 1.14
N ASN A 64 0.87 15.72 1.50
CA ASN A 64 0.27 16.47 2.61
C ASN A 64 1.05 16.22 3.90
N VAL A 65 1.24 17.28 4.69
CA VAL A 65 1.88 17.18 6.01
C VAL A 65 0.84 16.76 7.03
N SER A 66 1.17 15.78 7.87
CA SER A 66 0.33 15.35 8.98
C SER A 66 1.19 14.68 10.03
N ASP A 67 1.01 15.07 11.29
CA ASP A 67 1.69 14.46 12.43
C ASP A 67 1.03 13.13 12.87
N LEU A 68 -0.12 12.79 12.28
CA LEU A 68 -0.89 11.60 12.61
C LEU A 68 -0.44 10.35 11.84
N CYS A 69 0.45 10.50 10.85
CA CYS A 69 0.84 9.40 9.98
C CYS A 69 2.36 9.24 9.96
N THR A 70 2.83 8.13 10.50
CA THR A 70 4.23 7.72 10.39
C THR A 70 4.42 6.89 9.12
N PRO A 71 5.36 7.23 8.23
CA PRO A 71 5.62 6.45 7.03
C PRO A 71 6.05 5.01 7.35
N HIS A 72 5.34 4.06 6.79
CA HIS A 72 5.70 2.64 6.90
C HIS A 72 6.94 2.29 6.06
N PRO A 73 7.74 1.28 6.47
CA PRO A 73 8.93 0.85 5.72
C PRO A 73 8.67 0.51 4.25
N GLU A 74 7.51 -0.04 3.93
CA GLU A 74 7.10 -0.41 2.57
C GLU A 74 6.96 0.83 1.69
N TYR A 75 6.33 1.89 2.21
CA TYR A 75 6.26 3.17 1.54
C TYR A 75 7.66 3.80 1.39
N LEU A 76 8.50 3.71 2.43
CA LEU A 76 9.88 4.19 2.37
C LEU A 76 10.70 3.45 1.29
N ASN A 77 10.43 2.16 1.08
CA ASN A 77 11.07 1.34 0.06
C ASN A 77 10.63 1.68 -1.38
N LEU A 78 9.55 2.45 -1.57
CA LEU A 78 9.11 2.90 -2.89
C LEU A 78 10.08 3.89 -3.52
N GLY A 79 10.98 4.53 -2.77
CA GLY A 79 11.89 5.51 -3.33
C GLY A 79 12.87 6.09 -2.32
N ARG A 80 14.08 6.42 -2.81
CA ARG A 80 15.15 6.99 -1.97
C ARG A 80 14.80 8.37 -1.42
N ASP A 81 14.09 9.17 -2.21
CA ASP A 81 13.63 10.51 -1.86
C ASP A 81 12.10 10.61 -1.90
N SER A 82 11.56 11.68 -1.32
CA SER A 82 10.12 11.86 -1.17
C SER A 82 9.39 11.94 -2.50
N ASP A 83 10.00 12.52 -3.54
CA ASP A 83 9.37 12.68 -4.84
C ASP A 83 9.28 11.35 -5.59
N LYS A 84 10.32 10.52 -5.52
CA LYS A 84 10.29 9.15 -6.06
C LYS A 84 9.28 8.29 -5.32
N ARG A 85 9.17 8.41 -4.00
CA ARG A 85 8.16 7.67 -3.22
C ARG A 85 6.75 8.04 -3.66
N ARG A 86 6.42 9.33 -3.71
CA ARG A 86 5.11 9.82 -4.15
C ARG A 86 4.79 9.41 -5.58
N LYS A 87 5.77 9.53 -6.49
CA LYS A 87 5.62 9.08 -7.87
C LYS A 87 5.29 7.60 -7.93
N ASN A 88 6.13 6.75 -7.35
CA ASN A 88 5.97 5.30 -7.39
C ASN A 88 4.70 4.84 -6.66
N TYR A 89 4.31 5.52 -5.58
CA TYR A 89 3.04 5.28 -4.90
C TYR A 89 1.84 5.54 -5.81
N ARG A 90 1.82 6.66 -6.55
CA ARG A 90 0.77 6.93 -7.55
C ARG A 90 0.73 5.90 -8.68
N GLU A 91 1.88 5.39 -9.11
CA GLU A 91 1.94 4.34 -10.14
C GLU A 91 1.21 3.06 -9.71
N LEU A 92 1.14 2.75 -8.40
CA LEU A 92 0.39 1.59 -7.89
C LEU A 92 -1.10 1.61 -8.27
N PHE A 93 -1.65 2.79 -8.54
CA PHE A 93 -3.07 3.00 -8.82
C PHE A 93 -3.39 3.17 -10.31
N LYS A 94 -2.37 3.25 -11.18
CA LYS A 94 -2.60 3.45 -12.63
C LYS A 94 -3.07 2.19 -13.33
N HIS A 95 -2.69 1.03 -12.82
CA HIS A 95 -3.14 -0.25 -13.34
C HIS A 95 -4.30 -0.75 -12.47
N GLN A 96 -5.37 -1.21 -13.12
CA GLN A 96 -6.48 -1.86 -12.41
C GLN A 96 -5.94 -3.05 -11.59
N LEU A 97 -6.43 -3.18 -10.36
CA LEU A 97 -6.30 -4.42 -9.62
C LEU A 97 -7.01 -5.48 -10.44
N SER A 98 -6.34 -6.57 -10.81
CA SER A 98 -7.07 -7.74 -11.30
C SER A 98 -7.96 -8.23 -10.16
N ASP A 99 -9.24 -8.46 -10.42
CA ASP A 99 -10.23 -8.89 -9.41
C ASP A 99 -9.83 -10.18 -8.67
N THR A 100 -8.85 -10.92 -9.21
CA THR A 100 -8.31 -12.18 -8.69
C THR A 100 -7.60 -12.09 -7.34
N VAL A 101 -7.34 -10.89 -6.80
CA VAL A 101 -6.55 -10.74 -5.56
C VAL A 101 -7.35 -11.05 -4.28
N LEU A 102 -8.68 -11.26 -4.35
CA LEU A 102 -9.54 -11.40 -3.17
C LEU A 102 -10.18 -12.79 -2.95
N GLU A 103 -9.77 -13.85 -3.66
CA GLU A 103 -10.34 -15.20 -3.50
C GLU A 103 -9.50 -16.16 -2.63
N GLN A 104 -9.12 -15.77 -1.40
CA GLN A 104 -8.54 -16.75 -0.44
C GLN A 104 -9.22 -16.71 0.91
#